data_AF-A0A6V7NWE9-F1
#
_entry.id   AF-A0A6V7NWE9-F1
#
_cell.length_a   1.000
_cell.length_b   1.000
_cell.length_c   1.000
_cell.angle_alpha   90.00
_cell.angle_beta   90.00
_cell.angle_gamma   90.00
#
_symmetry.space_group_name_H-M   'P 1'
#
loop_
_entity.id
_entity.type
_entity.pdbx_description
1 polymer ?
#
loop_
_entity_poly.entity_id
_entity_poly.type
_entity_poly.pdbx_seq_one_letter_code
_entity_poly.pdbx_strand_id
1 'polypeptide(L)'
;MELVRSAVYEVLRMKPPVPLQYGRARADFVLRSHDAAFQRGRALLQYLYWSNGPETGRPTTENKQCAAKDYVVDTACLLVAEMFRRYDDFQCDDGGLAFTKLDKATMAQVK
;
A
#
# COMPACT_ATOMS: atom_id res chain seq x y z
N MET A 1 4.09 -3.64 17.06
CA MET A 1 3.72 -2.24 16.80
C MET A 1 2.42 -2.21 15.98
N GLU A 2 1.28 -2.53 16.60
CA GLU A 2 0.01 -2.69 15.88
C GLU A 2 -0.42 -1.41 15.15
N LEU A 3 -0.32 -0.26 15.84
CA LEU A 3 -0.68 1.03 15.26
C LEU A 3 0.22 1.42 14.08
N VAL A 4 1.52 1.13 14.13
CA VAL A 4 2.44 1.42 13.02
C VAL A 4 2.08 0.60 11.79
N ARG A 5 1.82 -0.70 11.97
CA ARG A 5 1.40 -1.56 10.86
C ARG A 5 0.04 -1.13 10.29
N SER A 6 -0.91 -0.77 11.16
CA SER A 6 -2.21 -0.25 10.74
C SER A 6 -2.08 1.05 9.94
N ALA A 7 -1.23 1.99 10.38
CA ALA A 7 -1.00 3.25 9.67
C ALA A 7 -0.39 3.01 8.27
N VAL A 8 0.59 2.09 8.17
CA VAL A 8 1.18 1.71 6.88
C VAL A 8 0.11 1.13 5.93
N TYR A 9 -0.73 0.21 6.40
CA TYR A 9 -1.80 -0.35 5.57
C TYR A 9 -2.81 0.71 5.13
N GLU A 10 -3.15 1.66 5.99
CA GLU A 10 -4.09 2.73 5.67
C GLU A 10 -3.53 3.67 4.59
N VAL A 11 -2.24 4.02 4.65
CA VAL A 11 -1.57 4.81 3.61
C VAL A 11 -1.59 4.07 2.27
N LEU A 12 -1.24 2.78 2.26
CA LEU A 12 -1.26 1.95 1.05
C LEU A 12 -2.67 1.79 0.47
N ARG A 13 -3.71 1.78 1.31
CA ARG A 13 -5.12 1.73 0.90
C ARG A 13 -5.60 3.04 0.29
N MET A 14 -5.29 4.17 0.94
CA MET A 14 -5.79 5.49 0.55
C MET A 14 -5.07 6.06 -0.68
N LYS A 15 -3.76 5.82 -0.80
CA LYS A 15 -2.93 6.33 -1.90
C LYS A 15 -2.00 5.23 -2.41
N PRO A 16 -2.51 4.28 -3.22
CA PRO A 16 -1.69 3.19 -3.76
C PRO A 16 -0.51 3.75 -4.57
N PRO A 17 0.76 3.38 -4.27
CA PRO A 17 1.94 3.93 -4.96
C PRO A 17 1.97 3.64 -6.46
N VAL A 18 1.37 2.52 -6.87
CA VAL A 18 1.14 2.15 -8.26
C VAL A 18 -0.37 2.08 -8.45
N PRO A 19 -1.03 3.15 -8.95
CA PRO A 19 -2.49 3.20 -9.03
C PRO A 19 -3.08 2.50 -10.25
N LEU A 20 -2.26 2.21 -11.26
CA LEU A 20 -2.71 1.64 -12.53
C LEU A 20 -2.27 0.20 -12.65
N GLN A 21 -3.23 -0.68 -12.94
CA GLN A 21 -2.96 -2.04 -13.32
C GLN A 21 -3.83 -2.48 -14.49
N TYR A 22 -3.30 -3.45 -15.24
CA TYR A 22 -3.83 -3.88 -16.51
C TYR A 22 -3.80 -5.41 -16.63
N GLY A 23 -4.73 -5.95 -17.40
CA GLY A 23 -4.77 -7.36 -17.73
C GLY A 23 -5.52 -7.59 -19.02
N ARG A 24 -4.98 -8.41 -19.92
CA ARG A 24 -5.69 -8.80 -21.13
C ARG A 24 -6.45 -10.10 -20.87
N ALA A 25 -7.75 -10.09 -21.16
CA ALA A 25 -8.57 -11.29 -21.05
C ALA A 25 -8.09 -12.37 -22.04
N ARG A 26 -7.91 -13.59 -21.53
CA ARG A 26 -7.45 -14.74 -22.33
C ARG A 26 -8.59 -15.46 -23.05
N ALA A 27 -9.80 -15.36 -22.51
CA ALA A 27 -11.02 -15.94 -23.04
C ALA A 27 -12.19 -15.00 -22.75
N ASP A 28 -13.33 -15.27 -23.38
CA ASP A 28 -14.56 -14.52 -23.13
C ASP A 28 -15.08 -14.86 -21.72
N PHE A 29 -15.58 -13.86 -21.01
CA PHE A 29 -16.06 -13.99 -19.65
C PHE A 29 -17.14 -12.93 -19.34
N VAL A 30 -17.83 -13.11 -18.21
CA VAL A 30 -18.79 -12.12 -17.71
C VAL A 30 -18.17 -11.38 -16.53
N LEU A 31 -17.92 -10.09 -16.71
CA LEU A 31 -17.47 -9.19 -15.65
C LEU A 31 -18.68 -8.71 -14.85
N ARG A 32 -18.66 -8.89 -13.52
CA ARG A 32 -19.74 -8.45 -12.63
C ARG A 32 -19.28 -7.24 -11.81
N SER A 33 -20.15 -6.23 -11.73
CA SER A 33 -20.07 -5.16 -10.74
C SER A 33 -21.10 -5.41 -9.63
N HIS A 34 -21.32 -4.43 -8.76
CA HIS A 34 -22.33 -4.52 -7.71
C HIS A 34 -23.74 -4.73 -8.26
N ASP A 35 -24.10 -4.03 -9.34
CA ASP A 35 -25.49 -3.97 -9.82
C ASP A 35 -25.67 -4.51 -11.25
N ALA A 36 -24.60 -4.95 -11.92
CA ALA A 36 -24.65 -5.32 -13.33
C ALA A 36 -23.66 -6.43 -13.71
N ALA A 37 -23.90 -7.03 -14.88
CA ALA A 37 -23.05 -8.04 -15.51
C ALA A 37 -22.77 -7.68 -16.97
N PHE A 38 -21.52 -7.76 -17.39
CA PHE A 38 -21.04 -7.35 -18.71
C PHE A 38 -20.32 -8.49 -19.40
N GLN A 39 -20.75 -8.87 -20.60
CA GLN A 39 -19.97 -9.77 -21.44
C GLN A 39 -18.71 -9.04 -21.93
N ARG A 40 -17.55 -9.66 -21.68
CA ARG A 40 -16.24 -9.13 -22.05
C ARG A 40 -15.50 -10.20 -22.83
N GLY A 41 -15.09 -9.87 -24.05
CA GLY A 41 -14.21 -10.72 -24.86
C GLY A 41 -12.74 -10.56 -24.47
N ARG A 42 -11.82 -10.78 -25.43
CA ARG A 42 -10.35 -10.57 -25.29
C ARG A 42 -9.90 -9.10 -25.13
N ALA A 43 -10.70 -8.27 -24.50
CA ALA A 43 -10.43 -6.87 -24.24
C ALA A 43 -9.28 -6.66 -23.24
N LEU A 44 -8.62 -5.50 -23.34
CA LEU A 44 -7.72 -5.02 -22.29
C LEU A 44 -8.56 -4.46 -21.14
N LEU A 45 -8.40 -5.03 -19.96
CA LEU A 45 -9.00 -4.54 -18.72
C LEU A 45 -8.06 -3.51 -18.09
N GLN A 46 -8.63 -2.37 -17.71
CA GLN A 46 -7.94 -1.26 -17.06
C GLN A 46 -8.50 -1.09 -15.66
N TYR A 47 -7.72 -0.43 -14.78
CA TYR A 47 -8.13 -0.14 -13.40
C TYR A 47 -8.51 -1.41 -12.63
N LEU A 48 -7.71 -2.47 -12.80
CA LEU A 48 -7.92 -3.73 -12.10
C LEU A 48 -7.56 -3.59 -10.63
N TYR A 49 -8.57 -3.26 -9.82
CA TYR A 49 -8.48 -3.26 -8.36
C TYR A 49 -7.92 -4.61 -7.86
N TRP A 50 -6.90 -4.55 -7.01
CA TRP A 50 -6.22 -5.73 -6.43
C TRP A 50 -5.56 -6.69 -7.43
N SER A 51 -5.27 -6.28 -8.66
CA SER A 51 -4.57 -7.18 -9.60
C SER A 51 -3.10 -7.46 -9.25
N ASN A 52 -2.53 -6.70 -8.30
CA ASN A 52 -1.27 -7.07 -7.64
C ASN A 52 -1.49 -7.93 -6.37
N GLY A 53 -2.69 -8.46 -6.18
CA GLY A 53 -3.09 -9.40 -5.12
C GLY A 53 -3.68 -8.75 -3.86
N PRO A 54 -4.53 -9.47 -3.11
CA PRO A 54 -4.94 -9.07 -1.77
C PRO A 54 -3.76 -9.12 -0.80
N GLU A 55 -3.75 -8.25 0.22
CA GLU A 55 -2.68 -8.21 1.24
C GLU A 55 -2.56 -9.54 2.02
N THR A 56 -3.69 -10.21 2.24
CA THR A 56 -3.75 -11.55 2.89
C THR A 56 -3.27 -12.68 1.96
N GLY A 57 -3.04 -12.40 0.68
CA GLY A 57 -2.47 -13.33 -0.28
C GLY A 57 -0.95 -13.50 -0.14
N ARG A 58 -0.40 -14.49 -0.84
CA ARG A 58 1.05 -14.76 -0.89
C ARG A 58 1.58 -14.61 -2.32
N PRO A 59 2.70 -13.88 -2.52
CA PRO A 59 3.41 -13.88 -3.79
C PRO A 59 3.93 -15.29 -4.11
N THR A 60 3.76 -15.73 -5.36
CA THR A 60 4.27 -17.03 -5.83
C THR A 60 4.73 -16.92 -7.28
N THR A 61 5.45 -17.92 -7.79
CA THR A 61 5.82 -18.02 -9.21
C THR A 61 4.62 -18.21 -10.14
N GLU A 62 3.46 -18.58 -9.59
CA GLU A 62 2.22 -18.82 -10.34
C GLU A 62 1.32 -17.58 -10.43
N ASN A 63 1.65 -16.51 -9.72
CA ASN A 63 0.88 -15.27 -9.73
C ASN A 63 1.76 -14.05 -10.05
N LYS A 64 1.11 -12.88 -10.15
CA LYS A 64 1.76 -11.60 -10.47
C LYS A 64 1.71 -10.63 -9.30
N GLN A 65 1.51 -11.12 -8.08
CA GLN A 65 1.59 -10.31 -6.87
C GLN A 65 3.05 -9.86 -6.65
N CYS A 66 3.22 -8.68 -6.04
CA CYS A 66 4.53 -8.11 -5.74
C CYS A 66 5.42 -9.15 -5.04
N ALA A 67 6.51 -9.56 -5.68
CA ALA A 67 7.44 -10.54 -5.11
C ALA A 67 8.03 -10.06 -3.77
N ALA A 68 8.10 -8.75 -3.56
CA ALA A 68 8.60 -8.11 -2.35
C ALA A 68 7.48 -7.62 -1.42
N LYS A 69 6.26 -8.16 -1.50
CA LYS A 69 5.09 -7.70 -0.70
C LYS A 69 5.44 -7.49 0.77
N ASP A 70 5.98 -8.51 1.43
CA ASP A 70 6.29 -8.46 2.86
C ASP A 70 7.43 -7.47 3.15
N TYR A 71 8.47 -7.44 2.30
CA TYR A 71 9.58 -6.48 2.43
C TYR A 71 9.13 -5.03 2.31
N VAL A 72 8.18 -4.72 1.42
CA VAL A 72 7.65 -3.35 1.26
C VAL A 72 6.93 -2.91 2.53
N VAL A 73 6.06 -3.78 3.08
CA VAL A 73 5.31 -3.49 4.32
C VAL A 73 6.25 -3.34 5.51
N ASP A 74 7.21 -4.26 5.67
CA ASP A 74 8.16 -4.23 6.78
C ASP A 74 9.09 -3.02 6.70
N THR A 75 9.59 -2.67 5.51
CA THR A 75 10.44 -1.48 5.32
C THR A 75 9.68 -0.19 5.61
N ALA A 76 8.41 -0.10 5.19
CA ALA A 76 7.56 1.05 5.53
C ALA A 76 7.30 1.13 7.05
N CYS A 77 7.09 0.00 7.72
CA CYS A 77 6.97 -0.04 9.18
C CYS A 77 8.26 0.42 9.86
N LEU A 78 9.43 -0.01 9.37
CA LEU A 78 10.73 0.42 9.89
C LEU A 78 10.94 1.92 9.71
N LEU A 79 10.53 2.49 8.56
CA LEU A 79 10.62 3.93 8.32
C LEU A 79 9.81 4.73 9.35
N VAL A 80 8.56 4.32 9.60
CA VAL A 80 7.69 4.96 10.59
C VAL A 80 8.23 4.76 12.01
N ALA A 81 8.70 3.55 12.33
CA ALA A 81 9.32 3.24 13.61
C ALA A 81 10.55 4.12 13.87
N GLU A 82 11.45 4.26 12.88
CA GLU A 82 12.65 5.09 13.00
C GLU A 82 12.33 6.57 13.10
N MET A 83 11.26 7.04 12.45
CA MET A 83 10.78 8.42 12.61
C MET A 83 10.43 8.69 14.07
N PHE A 84 9.52 7.89 14.64
CA PHE A 84 9.06 8.07 16.02
C PHE A 84 10.05 7.60 17.09
N ARG A 85 11.08 6.83 16.73
CA ARG A 85 12.21 6.56 17.61
C ARG A 85 13.09 7.80 17.80
N ARG A 86 13.13 8.69 16.81
CA ARG A 86 14.02 9.88 16.79
C ARG A 86 13.29 11.18 17.12
N TYR A 87 11.98 11.24 16.92
CA TYR A 87 11.16 12.44 17.04
C TYR A 87 9.85 12.13 17.77
N ASP A 88 9.49 12.98 18.74
CA ASP A 88 8.21 12.89 19.46
C ASP A 88 7.07 13.47 18.62
N ASP A 89 7.37 14.50 17.81
CA ASP A 89 6.41 15.18 16.93
C ASP A 89 7.11 15.74 15.68
N PHE A 90 6.34 15.94 14.60
CA PHE A 90 6.80 16.59 13.38
C PHE A 90 5.67 17.34 12.68
N GLN A 91 6.02 18.35 11.90
CA GLN A 91 5.09 19.03 10.99
C GLN A 91 5.67 19.06 9.59
N CYS A 92 4.78 18.98 8.61
CA CYS A 92 5.10 19.13 7.20
C CYS A 92 4.39 20.34 6.62
N ASP A 93 4.85 20.79 5.47
CA ASP A 93 4.11 21.73 4.62
C ASP A 93 2.80 21.12 4.09
N ASP A 94 1.93 21.94 3.49
CA ASP A 94 0.64 21.50 2.92
C ASP A 94 0.81 20.40 1.85
N GLY A 95 1.98 20.34 1.20
CA GLY A 95 2.33 19.31 0.23
C GLY A 95 2.80 17.98 0.84
N GLY A 96 3.14 17.96 2.14
CA GLY A 96 3.67 16.79 2.83
C GLY A 96 5.08 16.37 2.37
N LEU A 97 5.82 17.24 1.70
CA LEU A 97 7.12 16.93 1.08
C LEU A 97 8.31 17.53 1.85
N ALA A 98 8.08 18.57 2.66
CA ALA A 98 9.12 19.21 3.46
C ALA A 98 8.72 19.28 4.93
N PHE A 99 9.66 18.92 5.82
CA PHE A 99 9.47 19.15 7.27
C PHE A 99 9.61 20.63 7.59
N THR A 100 8.63 21.16 8.31
CA THR A 100 8.66 22.53 8.87
C THR A 100 9.02 22.52 10.36
N LYS A 101 8.86 21.37 11.03
CA LYS A 101 9.19 21.16 12.44
C LYS A 101 9.58 19.70 12.69
N LEU A 102 10.58 19.47 13.53
CA LEU A 102 11.00 18.14 14.01
C LEU A 102 11.38 18.22 15.50
N ASP A 103 10.50 17.74 16.37
CA ASP A 103 10.75 17.70 17.81
C ASP A 103 11.51 16.43 18.15
N LYS A 104 12.78 16.57 18.52
CA LYS A 104 13.62 15.42 18.91
C LYS A 104 12.99 14.68 20.07
N ALA A 105 13.02 13.35 19.98
CA ALA A 105 12.56 12.49 21.04
C ALA A 105 13.29 12.86 22.33
N THR A 106 12.52 13.20 23.37
CA THR A 106 13.07 13.44 24.69
C THR A 106 13.70 12.13 25.13
N MET A 107 14.97 12.13 25.56
CA MET A 107 15.57 10.93 26.11
C MET A 107 14.79 10.55 27.37
N ALA A 108 13.80 9.66 27.22
CA ALA A 108 13.30 8.90 28.33
C ALA A 108 14.52 8.17 28.87
N GLN A 109 15.04 8.63 30.01
CA GLN A 109 15.94 7.82 30.82
C GLN A 109 15.18 6.52 31.06
N VAL A 110 15.54 5.49 30.29
CA VAL A 110 15.05 4.15 30.49
C VAL A 110 15.51 3.78 31.90
N LYS A 111 14.60 3.86 32.86
CA LYS A 111 14.76 3.27 34.18
C LYS A 111 14.65 1.75 34.05
#